data_AF-A0A0P8B5X0-F1
#
_entry.id   AF-A0A0P8B5X0-F1
#
_cell.length_a   1.000
_cell.length_b   1.000
_cell.length_c   1.000
_cell.angle_alpha   90.00
_cell.angle_beta   90.00
_cell.angle_gamma   90.00
#
_symmetry.space_group_name_H-M   'P 1'
#
loop_
_entity.id
_entity.type
_entity.pdbx_description
1 polymer ?
#
loop_
_entity_poly.entity_id
_entity_poly.type
_entity_poly.pdbx_seq_one_letter_code
_entity_poly.pdbx_strand_id
1 'polypeptide(L)'
;MNISSLCTSLCLLLSLSFAAFAEQSDTEQEPGFQLAFTGTAVLGDGTEVDVNFPVAFEQMDGIWYFRAGRQRLAMSAPPESYNVQLAVFEEDSMVFIQEFADRYMTSFKVQIGEHTLELESASGSALYGLRLVIDDRALRFEKRTPSIRFELDEYGITGIKSDGFVRDLSTRRVE
;
A
#
# COMPACT_ATOMS: atom_id res chain seq x y z
N MET A 1 27.16 33.26 65.71
CA MET A 1 27.31 34.52 64.94
C MET A 1 28.64 34.46 64.21
N ASN A 2 28.58 34.56 62.88
CA ASN A 2 29.67 34.91 61.94
C ASN A 2 30.87 33.95 61.83
N ILE A 3 31.51 33.71 60.67
CA ILE A 3 31.37 34.11 59.27
C ILE A 3 32.27 33.12 58.48
N SER A 4 31.84 32.78 57.26
CA SER A 4 32.55 32.20 56.11
C SER A 4 34.00 31.69 56.23
N SER A 5 34.25 30.50 55.68
CA SER A 5 35.54 30.18 55.04
C SER A 5 35.27 29.63 53.64
N LEU A 6 35.57 30.47 52.65
CA LEU A 6 35.62 30.16 51.23
C LEU A 6 37.00 29.52 50.97
N CYS A 7 37.04 28.28 50.49
CA CYS A 7 38.25 27.73 49.89
C CYS A 7 37.87 26.96 48.63
N THR A 8 37.84 27.72 47.54
CA THR A 8 37.86 27.27 46.14
C THR A 8 38.98 26.28 45.93
N SER A 9 38.63 25.02 45.61
CA SER A 9 39.58 24.07 45.04
C SER A 9 39.13 23.67 43.64
N LEU A 10 40.04 23.96 42.72
CA LEU A 10 40.00 23.86 41.28
C LEU A 10 40.04 22.38 40.87
N CYS A 11 38.89 21.80 40.46
CA CYS A 11 38.88 20.48 39.85
C CYS A 11 38.91 20.62 38.32
N LEU A 12 40.05 20.20 37.78
CA LEU A 12 40.43 20.15 36.39
C LEU A 12 39.47 19.29 35.54
N LEU A 13 39.10 19.83 34.38
CA LEU A 13 38.34 19.18 33.30
C LEU A 13 39.10 17.97 32.73
N LEU A 14 38.43 16.82 32.63
CA LEU A 14 38.83 15.73 31.74
C LEU A 14 37.58 14.98 31.27
N SER A 15 36.82 15.60 30.37
CA SER A 15 35.79 14.91 29.60
C SER A 15 36.47 14.15 28.45
N LEU A 16 36.70 12.85 28.65
CA LEU A 16 36.98 11.92 27.56
C LEU A 16 35.71 11.75 26.74
N SER A 17 35.62 12.48 25.63
CA SER A 17 34.63 12.24 24.59
C SER A 17 35.04 10.98 23.82
N PHE A 18 34.48 9.83 24.21
CA PHE A 18 34.48 8.64 23.36
C PHE A 18 33.60 8.95 22.14
N ALA A 19 34.21 9.28 21.00
CA ALA A 19 33.51 9.30 19.74
C ALA A 19 33.21 7.84 19.38
N ALA A 20 31.97 7.40 19.64
CA ALA A 20 31.46 6.16 19.11
C ALA A 20 31.39 6.31 17.58
N PHE A 21 32.34 5.69 16.88
CA PHE A 21 32.27 5.49 15.44
C PHE A 21 31.19 4.43 15.22
N ALA A 22 30.00 4.86 14.79
CA ALA A 22 29.01 3.94 14.28
C ALA A 22 29.50 3.47 12.90
N GLU A 23 30.02 2.25 12.80
CA GLU A 23 30.13 1.55 11.52
C GLU A 23 28.71 1.36 10.98
N GLN A 24 28.34 2.15 9.98
CA GLN A 24 27.21 1.81 9.12
C GLN A 24 27.65 0.63 8.28
N SER A 25 27.23 -0.58 8.67
CA SER A 25 27.24 -1.73 7.77
C SER A 25 26.17 -1.47 6.70
N ASP A 26 26.60 -1.14 5.49
CA ASP A 26 25.78 -1.23 4.29
C ASP A 26 25.38 -2.70 4.12
N THR A 27 24.25 -3.09 4.70
CA THR A 27 23.59 -4.34 4.32
C THR A 27 23.07 -4.16 2.91
N GLU A 28 23.76 -4.74 1.93
CA GLU A 28 23.20 -4.94 0.59
C GLU A 28 21.84 -5.61 0.75
N GLN A 29 20.77 -4.88 0.43
CA GLN A 29 19.41 -5.39 0.54
C GLN A 29 19.24 -6.48 -0.53
N GLU A 30 19.06 -7.73 -0.09
CA GLU A 30 18.81 -8.84 -1.02
C GLU A 30 17.54 -8.55 -1.85
N PRO A 31 17.56 -8.83 -3.17
CA PRO A 31 16.42 -8.59 -4.05
C PRO A 31 15.19 -9.37 -3.58
N GLY A 32 14.05 -8.69 -3.52
CA GLY A 32 12.80 -9.18 -2.97
C GLY A 32 11.99 -8.06 -2.32
N PHE A 33 10.68 -8.29 -2.16
CA PHE A 33 9.80 -7.36 -1.46
C PHE A 33 8.73 -8.09 -0.66
N GLN A 34 8.28 -7.45 0.41
CA GLN A 34 7.17 -7.91 1.22
C GLN A 34 6.17 -6.76 1.36
N LEU A 35 5.09 -6.83 0.59
CA LEU A 35 4.00 -5.87 0.61
C LEU A 35 2.72 -6.57 1.09
N ALA A 36 1.71 -5.76 1.36
CA ALA A 36 0.35 -6.25 1.56
C ALA A 36 -0.63 -5.16 1.14
N PHE A 37 -1.78 -5.56 0.60
CA PHE A 37 -2.95 -4.69 0.65
C PHE A 37 -3.42 -4.63 2.09
N THR A 38 -3.39 -3.45 2.68
CA THR A 38 -3.86 -3.20 4.05
C THR A 38 -4.88 -2.07 4.06
N GLY A 39 -5.93 -2.20 4.86
CA GLY A 39 -6.96 -1.15 4.96
C GLY A 39 -8.29 -1.74 5.37
N THR A 40 -9.38 -1.12 4.95
CA THR A 40 -10.72 -1.57 5.29
C THR A 40 -11.65 -1.56 4.09
N ALA A 41 -12.69 -2.38 4.16
CA ALA A 41 -13.78 -2.43 3.21
C ALA A 41 -15.13 -2.47 3.93
N VAL A 42 -16.14 -1.83 3.36
CA VAL A 42 -17.52 -1.87 3.85
C VAL A 42 -18.31 -2.79 2.93
N LEU A 43 -18.88 -3.85 3.49
CA LEU A 43 -19.68 -4.84 2.78
C LEU A 43 -21.08 -4.30 2.46
N GLY A 44 -21.80 -5.01 1.57
CA GLY A 44 -23.19 -4.65 1.21
C GLY A 44 -24.20 -4.60 2.36
N ASP A 45 -23.92 -5.25 3.50
CA ASP A 45 -24.74 -5.18 4.72
C ASP A 45 -24.30 -4.07 5.70
N GLY A 46 -23.30 -3.27 5.32
CA GLY A 46 -22.72 -2.21 6.14
C GLY A 46 -21.63 -2.68 7.11
N THR A 47 -21.32 -3.98 7.16
CA THR A 47 -20.21 -4.50 7.98
C THR A 47 -18.87 -3.98 7.46
N GLU A 48 -18.06 -3.43 8.35
CA GLU A 48 -16.66 -3.10 8.03
C GLU A 48 -15.77 -4.32 8.30
N VAL A 49 -14.86 -4.61 7.36
CA VAL A 49 -13.88 -5.70 7.46
C VAL A 49 -12.47 -5.18 7.20
N ASP A 50 -11.50 -5.75 7.90
CA ASP A 50 -10.09 -5.48 7.65
C ASP A 50 -9.64 -6.19 6.37
N VAL A 51 -8.98 -5.44 5.50
CA VAL A 51 -8.25 -5.97 4.36
C VAL A 51 -6.81 -6.20 4.80
N ASN A 52 -6.33 -7.43 4.68
CA ASN A 52 -4.93 -7.79 4.84
C ASN A 52 -4.58 -8.92 3.87
N PHE A 53 -4.02 -8.54 2.72
CA PHE A 53 -3.67 -9.48 1.66
C PHE A 53 -2.18 -9.35 1.30
N PRO A 54 -1.32 -10.25 1.80
CA PRO A 54 0.11 -10.24 1.49
C PRO A 54 0.38 -10.43 0.00
N VAL A 55 1.28 -9.61 -0.53
CA VAL A 55 1.87 -9.77 -1.87
C VAL A 55 3.38 -9.69 -1.68
N ALA A 56 4.08 -10.79 -1.91
CA ALA A 56 5.50 -10.86 -1.62
C ALA A 56 6.25 -11.63 -2.69
N PHE A 57 7.53 -11.27 -2.82
CA PHE A 57 8.49 -11.93 -3.67
C PHE A 57 9.79 -12.12 -2.88
N GLU A 58 10.23 -13.36 -2.74
CA GLU A 58 11.38 -13.71 -1.89
C GLU A 58 12.23 -14.81 -2.53
N GLN A 59 13.54 -14.75 -2.33
CA GLN A 59 14.44 -15.84 -2.68
C GLN A 59 14.66 -16.75 -1.46
N MET A 60 14.57 -18.06 -1.66
CA MET A 60 14.97 -19.06 -0.67
C MET A 60 15.74 -20.17 -1.35
N ASP A 61 16.95 -20.45 -0.89
CA ASP A 61 17.83 -21.51 -1.42
C ASP A 61 18.04 -21.41 -2.96
N GLY A 62 18.13 -20.18 -3.48
CA GLY A 62 18.29 -19.91 -4.91
C GLY A 62 17.01 -20.07 -5.76
N ILE A 63 15.87 -20.38 -5.14
CA ILE A 63 14.56 -20.47 -5.79
C ILE A 63 13.74 -19.23 -5.44
N TRP A 64 13.13 -18.62 -6.45
CA TRP A 64 12.23 -17.49 -6.26
C TRP A 64 10.82 -17.95 -5.91
N TYR A 65 10.18 -17.28 -4.96
CA TYR A 65 8.81 -17.55 -4.56
C TYR A 65 7.97 -16.28 -4.63
N PHE A 66 6.87 -16.34 -5.38
CA PHE A 66 5.82 -15.33 -5.34
C PHE A 66 4.69 -15.75 -4.42
N ARG A 67 4.18 -14.82 -3.62
CA ARG A 67 3.07 -15.00 -2.69
C ARG A 67 1.96 -14.01 -3.02
N ALA A 68 0.74 -14.51 -3.10
CA ALA A 68 -0.49 -13.71 -3.15
C ALA A 68 -1.49 -14.31 -2.15
N GLY A 69 -1.73 -13.60 -1.05
CA GLY A 69 -2.48 -14.08 0.09
C GLY A 69 -1.85 -15.35 0.66
N ARG A 70 -2.61 -16.45 0.67
CA ARG A 70 -2.15 -17.77 1.13
C ARG A 70 -1.48 -18.59 0.03
N GLN A 71 -1.59 -18.19 -1.24
CA GLN A 71 -0.99 -18.92 -2.34
C GLN A 71 0.49 -18.57 -2.45
N ARG A 72 1.30 -19.59 -2.73
CA ARG A 72 2.74 -19.47 -2.94
C ARG A 72 3.14 -20.28 -4.16
N LEU A 73 3.92 -19.68 -5.06
CA LEU A 73 4.35 -20.27 -6.32
C LEU A 73 5.86 -20.14 -6.45
N ALA A 74 6.54 -21.25 -6.74
CA ALA A 74 7.94 -21.23 -7.13
C ALA A 74 8.06 -20.71 -8.57
N MET A 75 9.02 -19.83 -8.81
CA MET A 75 9.24 -19.17 -10.09
C MET A 75 10.72 -19.22 -10.46
N SER A 76 11.03 -19.12 -11.76
CA SER A 76 12.41 -18.99 -12.24
C SER A 76 12.93 -17.56 -12.20
N ALA A 77 12.04 -16.57 -12.12
CA ALA A 77 12.34 -15.15 -12.14
C ALA A 77 11.23 -14.35 -11.41
N PRO A 78 11.49 -13.08 -11.05
CA PRO A 78 10.48 -12.18 -10.52
C PRO A 78 9.27 -12.01 -11.46
N PRO A 79 8.04 -11.92 -10.92
CA PRO A 79 6.90 -11.57 -11.74
C PRO A 79 7.00 -10.11 -12.19
N GLU A 80 6.72 -9.83 -13.46
CA GLU A 80 6.70 -8.45 -13.98
C GLU A 80 5.42 -7.69 -13.58
N SER A 81 4.36 -8.40 -13.16
CA SER A 81 3.12 -7.77 -12.73
C SER A 81 2.21 -8.66 -11.89
N TYR A 82 1.33 -8.03 -11.11
CA TYR A 82 0.20 -8.64 -10.43
C TYR A 82 -1.10 -7.95 -10.86
N ASN A 83 -2.14 -8.72 -11.21
CA ASN A 83 -3.41 -8.16 -11.69
C ASN A 83 -4.50 -8.39 -10.64
N VAL A 84 -5.14 -7.30 -10.22
CA VAL A 84 -6.35 -7.30 -9.41
C VAL A 84 -7.55 -7.13 -10.33
N GLN A 85 -8.48 -8.08 -10.30
CA GLN A 85 -9.69 -8.07 -11.12
C GLN A 85 -10.87 -7.62 -10.27
N LEU A 86 -11.64 -6.66 -10.78
CA LEU A 86 -12.89 -6.22 -10.17
C LEU A 86 -14.08 -6.85 -10.90
N ALA A 87 -15.17 -7.11 -10.17
CA ALA A 87 -16.47 -7.44 -10.73
C ALA A 87 -17.54 -6.49 -10.16
N VAL A 88 -18.23 -5.76 -11.04
CA VAL A 88 -19.24 -4.77 -10.65
C VAL A 88 -20.64 -5.37 -10.64
N PHE A 89 -21.31 -5.21 -9.50
CA PHE A 89 -22.72 -5.46 -9.32
C PHE A 89 -23.49 -4.13 -9.36
N GLU A 90 -24.03 -3.83 -10.54
CA GLU A 90 -24.62 -2.54 -10.89
C GLU A 90 -25.87 -2.18 -10.10
N GLU A 91 -26.74 -3.16 -9.81
CA GLU A 91 -28.05 -2.92 -9.18
C GLU A 91 -27.91 -2.20 -7.83
N ASP A 92 -26.88 -2.57 -7.06
CA ASP A 92 -26.62 -2.03 -5.72
C ASP A 92 -25.34 -1.19 -5.63
N SER A 93 -24.72 -0.85 -6.77
CA SER A 93 -23.47 -0.07 -6.80
C SER A 93 -22.37 -0.69 -5.93
N MET A 94 -22.11 -1.98 -6.13
CA MET A 94 -21.10 -2.74 -5.37
C MET A 94 -20.03 -3.35 -6.25
N VAL A 95 -18.87 -3.65 -5.68
CA VAL A 95 -17.78 -4.37 -6.36
C VAL A 95 -17.30 -5.57 -5.56
N PHE A 96 -16.84 -6.60 -6.26
CA PHE A 96 -16.15 -7.74 -5.68
C PHE A 96 -14.68 -7.73 -6.11
N ILE A 97 -13.78 -7.93 -5.14
CA ILE A 97 -12.33 -8.09 -5.31
C ILE A 97 -11.90 -9.21 -4.37
N GLN A 98 -11.37 -10.29 -4.94
CA GLN A 98 -11.03 -11.51 -4.18
C GLN A 98 -9.95 -11.26 -3.11
N GLU A 99 -9.09 -10.26 -3.33
CA GLU A 99 -8.02 -9.89 -2.40
C GLU A 99 -8.55 -9.22 -1.13
N PHE A 100 -9.72 -8.58 -1.19
CA PHE A 100 -10.19 -7.70 -0.12
C PHE A 100 -11.24 -8.38 0.77
N ALA A 101 -12.19 -9.10 0.16
CA ALA A 101 -13.24 -9.80 0.88
C ALA A 101 -13.81 -10.95 0.04
N ASP A 102 -14.53 -11.87 0.69
CA ASP A 102 -15.28 -12.94 0.03
C ASP A 102 -16.71 -12.51 -0.39
N ARG A 103 -17.00 -11.21 -0.33
CA ARG A 103 -18.32 -10.60 -0.58
C ARG A 103 -18.21 -9.27 -1.33
N TYR A 104 -19.33 -8.83 -1.89
CA TYR A 104 -19.45 -7.51 -2.52
C TYR A 104 -19.35 -6.37 -1.48
N MET A 105 -18.68 -5.30 -1.89
CA MET A 105 -18.35 -4.13 -1.08
C MET A 105 -18.96 -2.87 -1.71
N THR A 106 -19.42 -1.96 -0.87
CA THR A 106 -19.93 -0.63 -1.25
C THR A 106 -18.82 0.42 -1.27
N SER A 107 -17.78 0.24 -0.45
CA SER A 107 -16.56 1.06 -0.44
C SER A 107 -15.37 0.26 0.07
N PHE A 108 -14.17 0.71 -0.27
CA PHE A 108 -12.93 0.25 0.37
C PHE A 108 -11.90 1.38 0.33
N LYS A 109 -10.95 1.33 1.25
CA LYS A 109 -9.74 2.15 1.21
C LYS A 109 -8.58 1.26 1.62
N VAL A 110 -7.70 0.98 0.68
CA VAL A 110 -6.56 0.07 0.89
C VAL A 110 -5.28 0.71 0.40
N GLN A 111 -4.18 0.37 1.05
CA GLN A 111 -2.83 0.78 0.70
C GLN A 111 -2.00 -0.45 0.32
N ILE A 112 -1.12 -0.30 -0.66
CA ILE A 112 -0.08 -1.27 -0.99
C ILE A 112 1.20 -0.54 -1.40
N GLY A 113 2.28 -0.78 -0.66
CA GLY A 113 3.49 0.05 -0.78
C GLY A 113 3.13 1.52 -0.54
N GLU A 114 3.50 2.39 -1.46
CA GLU A 114 3.20 3.83 -1.39
C GLU A 114 1.85 4.20 -2.01
N HIS A 115 1.15 3.24 -2.63
CA HIS A 115 -0.06 3.51 -3.40
C HIS A 115 -1.34 3.33 -2.59
N THR A 116 -2.35 4.16 -2.87
CA THR A 116 -3.68 4.05 -2.26
C THR A 116 -4.73 3.74 -3.31
N LEU A 117 -5.66 2.86 -2.99
CA LEU A 117 -6.84 2.55 -3.79
C LEU A 117 -8.08 2.79 -2.95
N GLU A 118 -9.01 3.60 -3.44
CA GLU A 118 -10.22 3.95 -2.73
C GLU A 118 -11.44 3.85 -3.66
N LEU A 119 -12.45 3.10 -3.25
CA LEU A 119 -13.74 3.04 -3.93
C LEU A 119 -14.73 3.95 -3.23
N GLU A 120 -15.25 4.91 -3.99
CA GLU A 120 -16.20 5.91 -3.50
C GLU A 120 -17.53 5.79 -4.23
N SER A 121 -18.62 6.14 -3.53
CA SER A 121 -19.89 6.41 -4.19
C SER A 121 -19.77 7.66 -5.06
N ALA A 122 -20.26 7.58 -6.30
CA ALA A 122 -20.26 8.68 -7.23
C ALA A 122 -21.70 9.13 -7.54
N SER A 123 -21.94 10.44 -7.48
CA SER A 123 -23.21 11.04 -7.87
C SER A 123 -23.23 11.43 -9.35
N GLY A 124 -24.43 11.57 -9.92
CA GLY A 124 -24.62 12.05 -11.30
C GLY A 124 -24.55 10.93 -12.34
N SER A 125 -23.91 11.19 -13.48
CA SER A 125 -23.84 10.28 -14.63
C SER A 125 -22.71 9.24 -14.56
N ALA A 126 -22.16 8.99 -13.36
CA ALA A 126 -21.14 7.97 -13.17
C ALA A 126 -21.73 6.58 -13.42
N LEU A 127 -21.09 5.80 -14.28
CA LEU A 127 -21.51 4.42 -14.55
C LEU A 127 -21.44 3.62 -13.24
N TYR A 128 -22.48 2.84 -12.95
CA TYR A 128 -22.63 2.03 -11.75
C TYR A 128 -22.65 2.79 -10.41
N GLY A 129 -22.80 4.12 -10.41
CA GLY A 129 -22.83 4.91 -9.17
C GLY A 129 -21.51 4.87 -8.38
N LEU A 130 -20.41 4.50 -9.03
CA LEU A 130 -19.11 4.24 -8.39
C LEU A 130 -17.98 4.99 -9.09
N ARG A 131 -16.96 5.32 -8.31
CA ARG A 131 -15.66 5.84 -8.78
C ARG A 131 -14.54 5.11 -8.05
N LEU A 132 -13.48 4.83 -8.77
CA LEU A 132 -12.22 4.37 -8.19
C LEU A 132 -11.23 5.54 -8.14
N VAL A 133 -10.59 5.76 -7.01
CA VAL A 133 -9.48 6.68 -6.86
C VAL A 133 -8.21 5.85 -6.68
N ILE A 134 -7.22 6.06 -7.54
CA ILE A 134 -5.89 5.47 -7.39
C ILE A 134 -4.90 6.59 -7.15
N ASP A 135 -4.28 6.58 -5.98
CA ASP A 135 -3.52 7.68 -5.39
C ASP A 135 -4.42 8.93 -5.33
N ASP A 136 -4.20 9.92 -6.21
CA ASP A 136 -5.04 11.12 -6.33
C ASP A 136 -5.84 11.19 -7.64
N ARG A 137 -5.87 10.08 -8.39
CA ARG A 137 -6.51 10.03 -9.72
C ARG A 137 -7.88 9.39 -9.62
N ALA A 138 -8.91 10.23 -9.73
CA ALA A 138 -10.29 9.80 -9.90
C ALA A 138 -10.52 9.15 -11.28
N LEU A 139 -11.11 7.96 -11.27
CA LEU A 139 -11.40 7.11 -12.43
C LEU A 139 -12.86 6.66 -12.43
N ARG A 140 -13.51 6.75 -13.59
CA ARG A 140 -14.86 6.21 -13.84
C ARG A 140 -14.76 4.85 -14.48
N PHE A 141 -15.66 3.96 -14.10
CA PHE A 141 -15.81 2.65 -14.71
C PHE A 141 -16.33 2.76 -16.15
N GLU A 142 -15.80 1.95 -17.06
CA GLU A 142 -16.29 1.81 -18.45
C GLU A 142 -16.86 0.42 -18.74
N LYS A 143 -16.56 -0.58 -17.89
CA LYS A 143 -17.07 -1.95 -18.01
C LYS A 143 -17.26 -2.61 -16.65
N ARG A 144 -18.00 -3.72 -16.62
CA ARG A 144 -18.33 -4.48 -15.40
C ARG A 144 -17.16 -5.29 -14.82
N THR A 145 -16.13 -5.55 -15.62
CA THR A 145 -14.97 -6.36 -15.21
C THR A 145 -13.65 -5.63 -15.49
N PRO A 146 -13.42 -4.45 -14.89
CA PRO A 146 -12.18 -3.72 -15.08
C PRO A 146 -11.06 -4.33 -14.22
N SER A 147 -9.82 -4.01 -14.53
CA SER A 147 -8.66 -4.55 -13.82
C SER A 147 -7.64 -3.48 -13.49
N ILE A 148 -6.86 -3.74 -12.45
CA ILE A 148 -5.73 -2.92 -12.01
C ILE A 148 -4.50 -3.81 -12.07
N ARG A 149 -3.53 -3.42 -12.91
CA ARG A 149 -2.24 -4.07 -13.05
C ARG A 149 -1.21 -3.30 -12.26
N PHE A 150 -0.60 -3.96 -11.28
CA PHE A 150 0.59 -3.51 -10.59
C PHE A 150 1.80 -4.01 -11.38
N GLU A 151 2.63 -3.11 -11.87
CA GLU A 151 3.92 -3.44 -12.47
C GLU A 151 4.93 -3.65 -11.34
N LEU A 152 5.73 -4.71 -11.46
CA LEU A 152 6.58 -5.19 -10.39
C LEU A 152 8.02 -5.36 -10.87
N ASP A 153 8.95 -5.17 -9.95
CA ASP A 153 10.34 -5.60 -10.08
C ASP A 153 10.80 -6.33 -8.80
N GLU A 154 12.10 -6.53 -8.66
CA GLU A 154 12.68 -7.18 -7.48
C GLU A 154 12.60 -6.32 -6.20
N TYR A 155 12.26 -5.03 -6.30
CA TYR A 155 12.18 -4.11 -5.16
C TYR A 155 10.75 -3.74 -4.77
N GLY A 156 9.76 -3.96 -5.64
CA GLY A 156 8.36 -3.76 -5.30
C GLY A 156 7.51 -3.33 -6.49
N ILE A 157 6.62 -2.36 -6.24
CA ILE A 157 5.72 -1.80 -7.25
C ILE A 157 6.44 -0.66 -7.97
N THR A 158 6.54 -0.75 -9.29
CA THR A 158 7.14 0.28 -10.14
C THR A 158 6.09 1.14 -10.85
N GLY A 159 4.85 0.67 -10.92
CA GLY A 159 3.76 1.38 -11.56
C GLY A 159 2.40 0.73 -11.39
N ILE A 160 1.35 1.50 -11.70
CA ILE A 160 -0.03 1.02 -11.73
C ILE A 160 -0.66 1.41 -13.07
N LYS A 161 -1.20 0.41 -13.76
CA LYS A 161 -2.02 0.57 -14.97
C LYS A 161 -3.44 0.10 -14.68
N SER A 162 -4.42 0.79 -15.24
CA SER A 162 -5.83 0.44 -15.10
C SER A 162 -6.46 0.21 -16.46
N ASP A 163 -7.34 -0.79 -16.56
CA ASP A 163 -8.08 -1.16 -17.77
C ASP A 163 -9.57 -1.24 -17.47
N GLY A 164 -10.40 -0.75 -18.39
CA GLY A 164 -11.84 -0.58 -18.15
C GLY A 164 -12.20 0.64 -17.31
N PHE A 165 -11.31 1.63 -17.27
CA PHE A 165 -11.51 2.89 -16.59
C PHE A 165 -11.14 4.07 -17.50
N VAL A 166 -11.83 5.19 -17.31
CA VAL A 166 -11.49 6.48 -17.91
C VAL A 166 -11.29 7.53 -16.82
N ARG A 167 -10.37 8.48 -17.03
CA ARG A 167 -10.17 9.58 -16.09
C ARG A 167 -11.48 10.32 -15.84
N ASP A 168 -11.76 10.59 -14.56
CA ASP A 168 -12.85 11.48 -14.19
C ASP A 168 -12.40 12.94 -14.28
N LEU A 169 -13.14 13.72 -15.06
CA LEU A 169 -12.90 15.15 -15.23
C LEU A 169 -13.91 16.01 -14.47
N SER A 170 -14.93 15.40 -13.84
CA SER A 170 -15.98 16.13 -13.11
C SER A 170 -15.48 16.75 -11.81
N THR A 171 -14.33 16.32 -11.32
CA THR A 171 -13.73 16.74 -10.04
C THR A 171 -12.76 17.90 -10.18
N ARG A 172 -12.46 18.36 -11.41
CA ARG A 172 -11.56 19.49 -11.62
C ARG A 172 -12.26 20.78 -11.17
N ARG A 173 -12.01 21.22 -9.93
CA ARG A 173 -12.28 22.60 -9.53
C ARG A 173 -11.43 23.49 -10.44
N VAL A 174 -12.09 24.40 -11.15
CA VAL A 174 -11.43 25.54 -11.77
C VAL A 174 -10.96 26.40 -10.61
N GLU A 175 -9.66 26.42 -10.36
CA GLU A 175 -9.02 27.50 -9.59
C GLU A 175 -8.81 28.72 -10.49
#